data_AF-A0A0S7ZMJ0-F1
#
_entry.id   AF-A0A0S7ZMJ0-F1
#
_cell.length_a   1.000
_cell.length_b   1.000
_cell.length_c   1.000
_cell.angle_alpha   90.00
_cell.angle_beta   90.00
_cell.angle_gamma   90.00
#
_symmetry.space_group_name_H-M   'P 1'
#
loop_
_entity.id
_entity.type
_entity.pdbx_description
1 polymer ?
#
loop_
_entity_poly.entity_id
_entity_poly.type
_entity_poly.pdbx_seq_one_letter_code
_entity_poly.pdbx_strand_id
1 'polypeptide(L)'
;NTIIRQWHPTHFNNAEEKLKKETEKSWDEMFPLDYYYQVMHLKLFPKQIVHAECLGGDIDMLSNKRCWIGAFPWRAVEMESCICRIVAWTM
;
A
#
# COMPACT_ATOMS: atom_id res chain seq x y z
N ASN A 1 2.42 0.27 -6.65
CA ASN A 1 3.88 0.11 -6.81
C ASN A 1 4.14 -0.52 -8.17
N THR A 2 4.70 0.26 -9.09
CA THR A 2 4.76 -0.06 -10.52
C THR A 2 5.74 -1.17 -10.85
N ILE A 3 6.83 -1.30 -10.07
CA ILE A 3 7.92 -2.21 -10.42
C ILE A 3 7.62 -3.66 -10.03
N ILE A 4 6.66 -3.87 -9.12
CA ILE A 4 6.23 -5.21 -8.69
C ILE A 4 5.75 -6.06 -9.88
N ARG A 5 5.14 -5.46 -10.91
CA ARG A 5 4.73 -6.22 -12.11
C ARG A 5 5.91 -6.80 -12.89
N GLN A 6 7.10 -6.20 -12.74
CA GLN A 6 8.34 -6.67 -13.35
C GLN A 6 9.12 -7.60 -12.41
N TRP A 7 9.21 -7.26 -11.12
CA TRP A 7 10.01 -8.01 -10.13
C TRP A 7 9.33 -9.26 -9.61
N HIS A 8 8.00 -9.25 -9.53
CA HIS A 8 7.18 -10.35 -9.01
C HIS A 8 6.01 -10.66 -9.96
N PRO A 9 6.30 -11.05 -11.22
CA PRO A 9 5.28 -11.21 -12.26
C PRO A 9 4.19 -12.23 -11.89
N THR A 10 4.56 -13.33 -11.23
CA THR A 10 3.60 -14.33 -10.75
C THR A 10 2.60 -13.76 -9.74
N HIS A 11 3.07 -12.97 -8.77
CA HIS A 11 2.19 -12.34 -7.77
C HIS A 11 1.32 -11.25 -8.39
N PHE A 12 1.87 -10.49 -9.34
CA PHE A 12 1.09 -9.50 -10.09
C PHE A 12 -0.04 -10.16 -10.88
N ASN A 13 0.23 -11.24 -11.61
CA ASN A 13 -0.79 -11.96 -12.37
C ASN A 13 -1.90 -12.48 -11.46
N ASN A 14 -1.56 -13.08 -10.31
CA ASN A 14 -2.56 -13.53 -9.33
C ASN A 14 -3.42 -12.38 -8.80
N ALA A 15 -2.83 -11.22 -8.56
CA ALA A 15 -3.54 -10.03 -8.12
C ALA A 15 -4.46 -9.47 -9.23
N GLU A 16 -3.99 -9.46 -10.47
CA GLU A 16 -4.79 -9.04 -11.63
C GLU A 16 -5.97 -9.98 -11.89
N GLU A 17 -5.77 -11.30 -11.81
CA GLU A 17 -6.85 -12.29 -11.91
C GLU A 17 -7.91 -12.10 -10.82
N LYS A 18 -7.47 -11.90 -9.57
CA LYS A 18 -8.37 -11.60 -8.46
C LYS A 18 -9.17 -10.31 -8.71
N LEU A 19 -8.51 -9.23 -9.13
CA LEU A 19 -9.15 -7.96 -9.42
C LEU A 19 -10.20 -8.07 -10.53
N LYS A 20 -9.85 -8.74 -11.64
CA LYS A 20 -10.78 -8.99 -12.75
C LYS A 20 -11.99 -9.80 -12.30
N LYS A 21 -11.80 -10.80 -11.44
CA LYS A 21 -12.91 -11.60 -10.89
C LYS A 21 -13.86 -10.79 -10.00
N GLU A 22 -13.33 -9.83 -9.24
CA GLU A 22 -14.12 -9.03 -8.27
C GLU A 22 -14.76 -7.78 -8.89
N THR A 23 -14.16 -7.22 -9.94
CA THR A 23 -14.53 -5.89 -10.47
C THR A 23 -14.75 -5.83 -11.98
N GLU A 24 -14.45 -6.92 -12.71
CA GLU A 24 -14.46 -7.02 -14.18
C GLU A 24 -13.44 -6.12 -14.90
N LYS A 25 -12.65 -5.32 -14.17
CA LYS A 25 -11.65 -4.39 -14.72
C LYS A 25 -10.25 -4.97 -14.68
N SER A 26 -9.43 -4.60 -15.66
CA SER A 26 -7.99 -4.85 -15.64
C SER A 26 -7.27 -3.93 -14.64
N TRP A 27 -6.04 -4.30 -14.28
CA TRP A 27 -5.23 -3.53 -13.35
C TRP A 27 -4.97 -2.11 -13.86
N ASP A 28 -4.61 -1.98 -15.15
CA ASP A 28 -4.27 -0.69 -15.76
C ASP A 28 -5.52 0.20 -15.97
N GLU A 29 -6.72 -0.36 -16.10
CA GLU A 29 -7.98 0.40 -16.13
C GLU A 29 -8.36 0.95 -14.75
N MET A 30 -8.19 0.15 -13.69
CA MET A 30 -8.54 0.57 -12.33
C MET A 30 -7.48 1.48 -11.70
N PHE A 31 -6.21 1.24 -12.04
CA PHE A 31 -5.06 1.98 -11.54
C PHE A 31 -4.16 2.50 -12.68
N PRO A 32 -4.64 3.46 -13.51
CA PRO A 32 -3.83 4.05 -14.57
C PRO A 32 -2.50 4.59 -14.05
N LEU A 33 -1.42 4.19 -14.73
CA LEU A 33 -0.08 4.38 -14.21
C LEU A 33 0.31 5.86 -14.13
N ASP A 34 0.00 6.62 -15.17
CA ASP A 34 0.27 8.06 -15.28
C ASP A 34 -0.34 8.86 -14.12
N TYR A 35 -1.53 8.46 -13.66
CA TYR A 35 -2.21 9.10 -12.55
C TYR A 35 -1.69 8.60 -11.19
N TYR A 36 -1.77 7.30 -10.94
CA TYR A 36 -1.50 6.72 -9.62
C TYR A 36 -0.01 6.75 -9.25
N TYR A 37 0.91 6.68 -10.22
CA TYR A 37 2.33 6.85 -9.92
C TYR A 37 2.62 8.24 -9.35
N GLN A 38 2.05 9.27 -9.98
CA GLN A 38 2.22 10.65 -9.56
C GLN A 38 1.66 10.88 -8.15
N VAL A 39 0.47 10.34 -7.87
CA VAL A 39 -0.14 10.47 -6.54
C VAL A 39 0.68 9.73 -5.49
N MET A 40 1.00 8.45 -5.71
CA MET A 40 1.64 7.62 -4.69
C MET A 40 3.11 7.95 -4.44
N HIS A 41 3.85 8.48 -5.43
CA HIS A 41 5.31 8.65 -5.33
C HIS A 41 5.80 10.10 -5.38
N LEU A 42 4.96 11.07 -5.79
CA LEU A 42 5.43 12.45 -6.03
C LEU A 42 4.58 13.51 -5.35
N LYS A 43 3.25 13.45 -5.47
CA LYS A 43 2.37 14.55 -5.05
C LYS A 43 2.11 14.61 -3.54
N LEU A 44 2.28 13.49 -2.82
CA LEU A 44 1.91 13.37 -1.40
C LEU A 44 3.06 13.73 -0.45
N PHE A 45 4.31 13.39 -0.79
CA PHE A 45 5.47 13.67 0.06
C PHE A 45 5.76 15.15 0.32
N PRO A 46 5.64 16.08 -0.66
CA PRO A 46 5.78 17.51 -0.41
C PRO A 46 4.73 18.07 0.57
N LYS A 47 3.63 17.33 0.77
CA LYS A 47 2.57 17.65 1.74
C LYS A 47 2.74 16.93 3.07
N GLN A 48 3.87 16.26 3.28
CA GLN A 48 4.18 15.47 4.48
C GLN A 48 3.18 14.33 4.72
N ILE A 49 2.53 13.85 3.66
CA ILE A 49 1.68 12.66 3.72
C ILE A 49 2.56 11.47 3.36
N VAL A 50 2.82 10.64 4.37
CA VAL A 50 3.63 9.43 4.24
C VAL A 50 2.75 8.19 4.14
N HIS A 51 3.27 7.14 3.51
CA HIS A 51 2.56 5.88 3.32
C HIS A 51 3.15 4.75 4.14
N ALA A 52 2.29 3.86 4.60
CA ALA A 52 2.66 2.54 5.06
C ALA A 52 2.27 1.53 3.98
N GLU A 53 3.25 0.88 3.38
CA GLU A 53 3.04 -0.14 2.35
C GLU A 53 3.11 -1.55 2.95
N CYS A 54 2.58 -2.53 2.20
CA CYS A 54 2.62 -3.95 2.57
C CYS A 54 1.98 -4.26 3.95
N LEU A 55 0.96 -3.49 4.34
CA LEU A 55 0.17 -3.77 5.53
C LEU A 55 -0.60 -5.09 5.36
N GLY A 56 -0.53 -5.94 6.37
CA GLY A 56 -1.18 -7.24 6.41
C GLY A 56 -1.29 -7.76 7.84
N GLY A 57 -1.43 -9.07 8.01
CA GLY A 57 -1.70 -9.68 9.32
C GLY A 57 -3.18 -9.56 9.66
N ASP A 58 -3.49 -9.02 10.83
CA ASP A 58 -4.86 -8.92 11.36
C ASP A 58 -5.68 -7.75 10.77
N ILE A 59 -5.30 -7.23 9.60
CA ILE A 59 -5.95 -6.05 9.00
C ILE A 59 -7.43 -6.29 8.71
N ASP A 60 -7.80 -7.50 8.30
CA ASP A 60 -9.19 -7.88 8.01
C ASP A 60 -10.07 -7.82 9.28
N MET A 61 -9.47 -7.92 10.47
CA MET A 61 -10.18 -7.82 11.75
C MET A 61 -10.62 -6.38 12.08
N LEU A 62 -10.14 -5.38 11.33
CA LEU A 62 -10.36 -3.96 11.57
C LEU A 62 -11.41 -3.32 10.66
N SER A 63 -12.06 -4.08 9.78
CA SER A 63 -13.09 -3.55 8.88
C SER A 63 -14.19 -2.79 9.64
N ASN A 64 -14.42 -1.54 9.26
CA ASN A 64 -15.36 -0.61 9.90
C ASN A 64 -15.17 -0.40 11.41
N LYS A 65 -13.98 -0.66 11.96
CA LYS A 65 -13.67 -0.42 13.38
C LYS A 65 -12.85 0.85 13.55
N ARG A 66 -13.21 1.63 14.57
CA ARG A 66 -12.37 2.71 15.08
C ARG A 66 -11.28 2.09 15.96
N CYS A 67 -10.02 2.35 15.65
CA CYS A 67 -8.88 1.90 16.42
C CYS A 67 -7.83 3.00 16.55
N TRP A 68 -6.97 2.86 17.55
CA TRP A 68 -5.74 3.63 17.65
C TRP A 68 -4.66 2.93 16.85
N ILE A 69 -3.97 3.66 15.97
CA ILE A 69 -2.89 3.11 15.15
C ILE A 69 -1.55 3.61 15.70
N GLY A 70 -0.63 2.69 15.94
CA GLY A 70 0.76 2.98 16.30
C GLY A 70 1.70 2.55 15.19
N ALA A 71 2.65 3.41 14.84
CA ALA A 71 3.72 3.12 13.90
C ALA A 71 5.08 3.25 14.60
N PHE A 72 5.88 2.19 14.54
CA PHE A 72 7.19 2.09 15.17
C PHE A 72 8.26 1.83 14.10
N PRO A 73 8.67 2.87 13.36
CA PRO A 73 9.75 2.79 12.38
C PRO A 73 11.12 2.66 13.08
N TRP A 74 12.11 2.19 12.33
CA TRP A 74 13.50 2.29 12.78
C TRP A 74 13.93 3.74 12.99
N ARG A 75 14.75 3.96 14.03
CA ARG A 75 15.38 5.26 14.27
C ARG A 75 16.61 5.37 13.37
N ALA A 76 16.52 6.23 12.37
CA ALA A 76 17.61 6.51 11.45
C ALA A 76 17.55 7.97 10.99
N VAL A 77 18.68 8.49 10.50
CA VAL A 77 18.80 9.84 9.93
C VAL A 77 18.82 9.71 8.42
N GLU A 78 18.13 10.61 7.72
CA GLU A 78 18.12 10.72 6.24
C GLU A 78 17.63 9.48 5.47
N MET A 79 16.81 8.61 6.09
CA MET A 79 16.16 7.51 5.37
C MET A 79 14.92 7.98 4.62
N GLU A 80 14.85 7.69 3.32
CA GLU A 80 13.67 7.92 2.47
C GLU A 80 12.51 6.97 2.81
N SER A 81 12.82 5.76 3.28
CA SER A 81 11.87 4.77 3.76
C SER A 81 12.54 3.83 4.76
N CYS A 82 11.74 3.17 5.62
CA CYS A 82 12.26 2.18 6.56
C CYS A 82 11.20 1.13 6.86
N ILE A 83 11.65 -0.04 7.33
CA ILE A 83 10.73 -1.04 7.86
C ILE A 83 10.07 -0.49 9.14
N CYS A 84 8.79 -0.80 9.30
CA CYS A 84 7.99 -0.30 10.40
C CYS A 84 7.17 -1.42 11.01
N ARG A 85 7.06 -1.43 12.34
CA ARG A 85 6.05 -2.24 13.03
C ARG A 85 4.81 -1.39 13.22
N ILE A 86 3.71 -1.82 12.63
CA ILE A 86 2.42 -1.14 12.74
C ILE A 86 1.47 -2.04 13.52
N VAL A 87 0.79 -1.46 14.49
CA VAL A 87 -0.16 -2.15 15.37
C VAL A 87 -1.43 -1.32 15.49
N ALA A 88 -2.54 -1.99 15.77
CA ALA A 88 -3.82 -1.37 16.03
C ALA A 88 -4.35 -1.81 17.40
N TRP A 89 -4.83 -0.86 18.20
CA TRP A 89 -5.54 -1.12 19.44
C TRP A 89 -7.02 -0.82 19.26
N THR A 90 -7.85 -1.84 19.40
CA THR A 90 -9.30 -1.71 19.47
C THR A 90 -9.74 -1.49 20.92
N MET A 91 -10.78 -0.67 21.13
CA MET A 91 -11.44 -0.54 22.42
C MET A 91 -12.35 -1.73 22.71
#